data_AF-A0A371H0Z5-F1
#
_entry.id   AF-A0A371H0Z5-F1
#
_cell.length_a   1.000
_cell.length_b   1.000
_cell.length_c   1.000
_cell.angle_alpha   90.00
_cell.angle_beta   90.00
_cell.angle_gamma   90.00
#
_symmetry.space_group_name_H-M   'P 1'
#
loop_
_entity.id
_entity.type
_entity.pdbx_description
1 polymer ?
#
loop_
_entity_poly.entity_id
_entity_poly.type
_entity_poly.pdbx_seq_one_letter_code
_entity_poly.pdbx_strand_id
1 'polypeptide(L)'
;MELKPLSSHLKYAYLDKEQQLPEQEDKLLEVLRQHKRAIGWKLSDLPGINPSIYMHKILMEEEIKPIRQQQRRLNPTLLDVVKKEVTKLLAAGIIYPISDSQWVSPVQVVPKKSGMTIMKNQQDELVPTRIQNSWQ
;
A
#
# COMPACT_ATOMS: atom_id res chain seq x y z
N MET A 1 -16.59 14.86 -3.19
CA MET A 1 -15.81 14.18 -2.13
C MET A 1 -16.56 14.35 -0.82
N GLU A 2 -17.13 13.29 -0.25
CA GLU A 2 -17.71 13.35 1.10
C GLU A 2 -16.62 12.98 2.12
N LEU A 3 -16.02 14.00 2.74
CA LEU A 3 -15.02 13.81 3.79
C LEU A 3 -15.73 13.52 5.11
N LYS A 4 -15.11 12.71 5.97
CA LYS A 4 -15.65 12.48 7.31
C LYS A 4 -15.71 13.79 8.08
N PRO A 5 -16.80 14.06 8.84
CA PRO A 5 -16.84 15.22 9.72
C PRO A 5 -15.68 15.13 10.71
N LEU A 6 -14.89 16.19 10.76
CA LEU A 6 -13.80 16.36 11.71
C LEU A 6 -14.33 17.07 12.95
N SER A 7 -13.60 16.95 14.07
CA SER A 7 -13.80 17.82 15.22
C SER A 7 -13.62 19.29 14.80
N SER A 8 -14.26 20.23 15.50
CA SER A 8 -14.22 21.67 15.22
C SER A 8 -12.79 22.26 15.13
N HIS A 9 -11.81 21.62 15.74
CA HIS A 9 -10.40 22.05 15.75
C HIS A 9 -9.55 21.43 14.64
N LEU A 10 -10.12 20.56 13.79
CA LEU A 10 -9.40 19.87 12.73
C LEU A 10 -10.01 20.25 11.37
N LYS A 11 -9.15 20.34 10.35
CA LYS A 11 -9.55 20.65 8.99
C LYS A 11 -8.77 19.83 7.97
N TYR A 12 -9.35 19.71 6.77
CA TYR A 12 -8.67 19.13 5.63
C TYR A 12 -7.95 20.23 4.83
N ALA A 13 -6.74 19.93 4.38
CA ALA A 13 -5.99 20.75 3.45
C ALA A 13 -5.46 19.86 2.31
N TYR A 14 -5.41 20.40 1.10
CA TYR A 14 -4.93 19.67 -0.08
C TYR A 14 -3.54 20.18 -0.48
N LEU A 15 -2.59 19.27 -0.65
CA LEU A 15 -1.21 19.62 -1.02
C LEU A 15 -1.07 20.10 -2.47
N ASP A 16 -2.07 19.86 -3.32
CA ASP A 16 -2.03 20.20 -4.76
C ASP A 16 -2.78 21.50 -5.11
N LYS A 17 -3.47 22.11 -4.15
CA LYS A 17 -4.18 23.37 -4.35
C LYS A 17 -3.65 24.42 -3.40
N GLU A 18 -3.42 25.61 -3.92
CA GLU A 18 -3.19 26.79 -3.08
C GLU A 18 -4.51 27.13 -2.37
N GLN A 19 -4.43 27.28 -1.06
CA GLN A 19 -5.53 27.64 -0.17
C GLN A 19 -4.99 28.69 0.77
N GLN A 20 -5.75 29.76 1.02
CA GLN A 20 -5.40 30.71 2.06
C GLN A 20 -5.72 30.09 3.42
N LEU A 21 -4.69 29.87 4.24
CA LEU A 21 -4.84 29.35 5.59
C LEU A 21 -4.11 30.29 6.58
N PRO A 22 -4.41 30.20 7.88
CA PRO A 22 -3.61 30.84 8.92
C PRO A 22 -2.11 30.57 8.78
N GLU A 23 -1.29 31.56 9.15
CA GLU A 23 0.17 31.61 8.89
C GLU A 23 0.93 30.35 9.33
N GLN A 24 0.55 29.74 10.45
CA GLN A 24 1.20 28.51 10.95
C GLN A 24 0.94 27.28 10.07
N GLU A 25 -0.26 27.18 9.51
CA GLU A 25 -0.66 26.03 8.69
C GLU A 25 -0.14 26.17 7.27
N ASP A 26 -0.02 27.39 6.77
CA ASP A 26 0.64 27.69 5.49
C ASP A 26 2.13 27.28 5.54
N LYS A 27 2.84 27.62 6.62
CA LYS A 27 4.25 27.19 6.81
C LYS A 27 4.37 25.66 6.82
N LEU A 28 3.47 24.95 7.48
CA LEU A 28 3.47 23.48 7.48
C LEU A 28 3.22 22.91 6.07
N LEU A 29 2.22 23.43 5.36
CA LEU A 29 1.92 22.97 4.01
C LEU A 29 3.04 23.25 3.02
N GLU A 30 3.74 24.37 3.18
CA GLU A 30 4.92 24.67 2.38
C GLU A 30 6.00 23.59 2.55
N VAL A 31 6.34 23.23 3.79
CA VAL A 31 7.30 22.15 4.07
C VAL A 31 6.83 20.83 3.45
N LEU A 32 5.57 20.47 3.62
CA LEU A 32 5.00 19.24 3.05
C LEU A 32 5.01 19.24 1.51
N ARG A 33 4.76 20.41 0.88
CA ARG A 33 4.84 20.57 -0.58
C ARG A 33 6.26 20.45 -1.10
N GLN A 34 7.22 21.07 -0.41
CA GLN A 34 8.65 20.97 -0.75
C GLN A 34 9.16 19.52 -0.62
N HIS A 35 8.66 18.79 0.38
CA HIS A 35 9.10 17.43 0.69
C HIS A 35 8.11 16.34 0.22
N LYS A 36 7.33 16.60 -0.84
CA LYS A 36 6.35 15.62 -1.38
C LYS A 36 6.96 14.24 -1.63
N ARG A 37 8.21 14.19 -2.10
CA ARG A 37 8.94 12.94 -2.39
C ARG A 37 9.32 12.13 -1.16
N ALA A 38 9.43 12.76 0.01
CA ALA A 38 9.69 12.04 1.26
C ALA A 38 8.44 11.28 1.74
N ILE A 39 7.26 11.61 1.21
CA ILE A 39 6.00 10.95 1.53
C ILE A 39 5.71 9.90 0.46
N GLY A 40 5.68 8.62 0.84
CA GLY A 40 5.38 7.52 -0.07
C GLY A 40 3.89 7.40 -0.38
N TRP A 41 3.36 8.23 -1.26
CA TRP A 41 1.93 8.22 -1.65
C TRP A 41 1.56 7.00 -2.48
N LYS A 42 2.45 6.62 -3.39
CA LYS A 42 2.34 5.43 -4.23
C LYS A 42 3.43 4.44 -3.86
N LEU A 43 3.18 3.19 -4.20
CA LEU A 43 4.15 2.12 -4.01
C LEU A 43 5.45 2.37 -4.80
N SER A 44 5.37 3.06 -5.94
CA SER A 44 6.52 3.52 -6.73
C SER A 44 7.38 4.57 -6.03
N ASP A 45 6.82 5.29 -5.05
CA ASP A 45 7.50 6.35 -4.33
C ASP A 45 8.34 5.80 -3.16
N LEU A 46 8.30 4.48 -2.94
CA LEU A 46 9.07 3.76 -1.92
C LEU A 46 10.21 2.96 -2.58
N PRO A 47 11.23 3.61 -3.16
CA PRO A 47 12.38 2.90 -3.73
C PRO A 47 13.10 2.18 -2.60
N GLY A 48 13.19 0.85 -2.70
CA GLY A 48 13.99 0.05 -1.77
C GLY A 48 15.48 0.42 -1.83
N ILE A 49 16.24 -0.07 -0.87
CA ILE A 49 17.71 0.04 -0.88
C ILE A 49 18.26 -0.86 -1.99
N ASN A 50 19.22 -0.37 -2.78
CA ASN A 50 19.87 -1.18 -3.81
C ASN A 50 20.56 -2.39 -3.14
N PRO A 51 20.23 -3.64 -3.53
CA PRO A 51 20.83 -4.85 -2.95
C PRO A 51 22.36 -4.90 -3.06
N SER A 52 22.96 -4.18 -4.01
CA SER A 52 24.41 -4.06 -4.18
C SER A 52 25.07 -3.23 -3.07
N ILE A 53 24.31 -2.35 -2.42
CA ILE A 53 24.79 -1.51 -1.31
C ILE A 53 24.65 -2.27 0.00
N TYR A 54 23.48 -2.86 0.24
CA TYR A 54 23.20 -3.59 1.46
C TYR A 54 22.13 -4.65 1.24
N MET A 55 22.37 -5.86 1.75
CA MET A 55 21.42 -6.96 1.70
C MET A 55 21.35 -7.61 3.08
N HIS A 56 20.13 -7.76 3.59
CA HIS A 56 19.90 -8.47 4.84
C HIS A 56 20.09 -9.97 4.63
N LYS A 57 20.87 -10.61 5.50
CA LYS A 57 20.99 -12.06 5.58
C LYS A 57 20.28 -12.54 6.84
N ILE A 58 19.26 -13.37 6.67
CA ILE A 58 18.61 -14.07 7.78
C ILE A 58 19.48 -15.27 8.13
N LEU A 59 19.99 -15.32 9.36
CA LEU A 59 20.74 -16.47 9.87
C LEU A 59 19.75 -17.55 10.32
N MET A 60 20.04 -18.80 9.98
CA MET A 60 19.24 -19.97 10.31
C MET A 60 20.04 -20.90 11.22
N GLU A 61 19.34 -21.61 12.11
CA GLU A 61 19.93 -22.68 12.90
C GLU A 61 20.38 -23.84 12.01
N GLU A 62 21.50 -24.49 12.37
CA GLU A 62 22.17 -25.49 11.53
C GLU A 62 21.30 -26.74 11.25
N GLU A 63 20.42 -27.09 12.17
CA GLU A 63 19.59 -28.30 12.09
C GLU A 63 18.28 -28.08 11.31
N ILE A 64 17.97 -26.84 10.92
CA ILE A 64 16.69 -26.50 10.30
C ILE A 64 16.74 -26.70 8.79
N LYS A 65 15.84 -27.56 8.30
CA LYS A 65 15.66 -27.84 6.88
C LYS A 65 14.54 -26.97 6.29
N PRO A 66 14.62 -26.63 5.00
CA PRO A 66 13.54 -25.95 4.30
C PRO A 66 12.25 -26.77 4.30
N ILE A 67 11.12 -26.08 4.50
CA ILE A 67 9.78 -26.68 4.47
C ILE A 67 8.97 -26.06 3.35
N ARG A 68 8.35 -26.94 2.54
CA ARG A 68 7.40 -26.60 1.50
C ARG A 68 5.98 -26.96 1.95
N GLN A 69 5.23 -25.97 2.40
CA GLN A 69 3.84 -26.14 2.81
C GLN A 69 2.90 -26.13 1.60
N GLN A 70 1.83 -26.91 1.66
CA GLN A 70 0.79 -26.94 0.61
C GLN A 70 0.01 -25.61 0.58
N GLN A 71 -0.26 -25.11 -0.62
CA GLN A 71 -1.03 -23.88 -0.81
C GLN A 71 -2.52 -24.11 -0.49
N ARG A 72 -3.14 -23.14 0.20
CA ARG A 72 -4.58 -23.19 0.48
C ARG A 72 -5.40 -22.87 -0.76
N ARG A 73 -6.53 -23.57 -0.93
CA ARG A 73 -7.52 -23.26 -1.96
C ARG A 73 -8.20 -21.93 -1.64
N LEU A 74 -8.26 -21.03 -2.60
CA LEU A 74 -8.97 -19.76 -2.51
C LEU A 74 -10.22 -19.78 -3.39
N ASN A 75 -11.27 -19.08 -2.96
CA ASN A 75 -12.43 -18.79 -3.81
C ASN A 75 -11.97 -17.93 -5.02
N PRO A 76 -12.49 -18.14 -6.24
CA PRO A 76 -12.18 -17.32 -7.42
C PRO A 76 -12.18 -15.81 -7.18
N THR A 77 -13.16 -15.26 -6.45
CA THR A 77 -13.22 -13.82 -6.15
C THR A 77 -12.01 -13.34 -5.35
N LEU A 78 -11.58 -14.12 -4.36
CA LEU A 78 -10.39 -13.80 -3.57
C LEU A 78 -9.11 -13.97 -4.38
N LEU A 79 -9.08 -14.95 -5.27
CA LEU A 79 -7.94 -15.18 -6.15
C LEU A 79 -7.69 -13.96 -7.05
N ASP A 80 -8.75 -13.34 -7.58
CA ASP A 80 -8.62 -12.13 -8.42
C ASP A 80 -8.11 -10.93 -7.63
N VAL A 81 -8.56 -10.76 -6.38
CA VAL A 81 -8.02 -9.72 -5.48
C VAL A 81 -6.53 -9.96 -5.21
N VAL A 82 -6.16 -11.19 -4.85
CA VAL A 82 -4.76 -11.56 -4.59
C VAL A 82 -3.90 -11.32 -5.83
N LYS A 83 -4.35 -11.75 -7.02
CA LYS A 83 -3.63 -11.51 -8.29
C LYS A 83 -3.40 -10.02 -8.54
N LYS A 84 -4.41 -9.17 -8.31
CA LYS A 84 -4.27 -7.71 -8.47
C LYS A 84 -3.22 -7.15 -7.52
N GLU A 85 -3.25 -7.53 -6.24
CA GLU A 85 -2.27 -7.04 -5.26
C GLU A 85 -0.85 -7.55 -5.55
N VAL A 86 -0.68 -8.84 -5.89
CA VAL A 86 0.61 -9.42 -6.28
C VAL A 86 1.17 -8.72 -7.52
N THR A 87 0.34 -8.42 -8.52
CA THR A 87 0.76 -7.71 -9.74
C THR A 87 1.23 -6.29 -9.43
N LYS A 88 0.56 -5.58 -8.51
CA LYS A 88 1.00 -4.25 -8.06
C LYS A 88 2.38 -4.31 -7.38
N LEU A 89 2.58 -5.28 -6.48
CA LEU A 89 3.87 -5.46 -5.79
C LEU A 89 5.00 -5.82 -6.77
N LEU A 90 4.70 -6.67 -7.75
CA LEU A 90 5.65 -7.07 -8.79
C LEU A 90 6.02 -5.88 -9.69
N ALA A 91 5.03 -5.09 -10.12
CA ALA A 91 5.26 -3.89 -10.93
C ALA A 91 6.08 -2.82 -10.20
N ALA A 92 5.97 -2.75 -8.86
CA ALA A 92 6.77 -1.87 -8.02
C ALA A 92 8.18 -2.43 -7.71
N GLY A 93 8.49 -3.67 -8.11
CA GLY A 93 9.79 -4.31 -7.85
C GLY A 93 10.01 -4.70 -6.38
N ILE A 94 8.94 -4.73 -5.55
CA ILE A 94 9.03 -5.14 -4.14
C ILE A 94 9.19 -6.66 -4.02
N ILE A 95 8.54 -7.40 -4.93
CA ILE A 95 8.67 -8.85 -5.05
C ILE A 95 9.20 -9.20 -6.44
N TYR A 96 9.80 -10.38 -6.56
CA TYR A 96 10.31 -10.93 -7.81
C TYR A 96 9.99 -12.43 -7.90
N PRO A 97 9.88 -13.00 -9.11
CA PRO A 97 9.65 -14.43 -9.27
C PRO A 97 10.90 -15.22 -8.86
N ILE A 98 10.69 -16.30 -8.12
CA ILE A 98 11.72 -17.27 -7.77
C ILE A 98 11.27 -18.66 -8.23
N SER A 99 12.15 -19.36 -8.95
CA SER A 99 11.92 -20.75 -9.34
C SER A 99 12.39 -21.69 -8.22
N ASP A 100 11.65 -22.78 -8.03
CA ASP A 100 12.08 -23.96 -7.25
C ASP A 100 12.51 -23.72 -5.79
N SER A 101 11.95 -22.71 -5.14
CA SER A 101 12.17 -22.49 -3.70
C SER A 101 11.74 -23.72 -2.89
N GLN A 102 12.66 -24.19 -2.05
CA GLN A 102 12.39 -25.24 -1.06
C GLN A 102 11.59 -24.70 0.13
N TRP A 103 11.58 -23.37 0.31
CA TRP A 103 10.77 -22.67 1.31
C TRP A 103 9.47 -22.19 0.66
N VAL A 104 8.34 -22.72 1.13
CA VAL A 104 7.02 -22.26 0.71
C VAL A 104 6.09 -22.19 1.91
N SER A 105 5.48 -21.04 2.11
CA SER A 105 4.39 -20.82 3.06
C SER A 105 3.09 -20.49 2.31
N PRO A 106 1.93 -20.92 2.82
CA PRO A 106 0.66 -20.63 2.17
C PRO A 106 0.28 -19.15 2.32
N VAL A 107 -0.33 -18.59 1.27
CA VAL A 107 -0.89 -17.24 1.32
C VAL A 107 -2.23 -17.26 2.08
N GLN A 108 -2.36 -16.37 3.06
CA GLN A 108 -3.61 -16.13 3.78
C GLN A 108 -4.18 -14.76 3.43
N VAL A 109 -5.45 -14.74 3.02
CA VAL A 109 -6.16 -13.49 2.73
C VAL A 109 -6.89 -13.03 3.98
N VAL A 110 -6.63 -11.80 4.40
CA VAL A 110 -7.28 -11.18 5.54
C VAL A 110 -7.98 -9.90 5.07
N PRO A 111 -9.32 -9.81 5.17
CA PRO A 111 -10.03 -8.57 4.91
C PRO A 111 -9.53 -7.49 5.87
N LYS A 112 -8.94 -6.42 5.34
CA LYS A 112 -8.62 -5.24 6.14
C LYS A 112 -9.86 -4.36 6.27
N LYS A 113 -10.03 -3.67 7.40
CA LYS A 113 -11.04 -2.61 7.49
C LYS A 113 -10.72 -1.59 6.39
N SER A 114 -11.67 -1.37 5.48
CA SER A 114 -11.45 -0.47 4.37
C SER A 114 -11.31 0.97 4.88
N GLY A 115 -10.14 1.55 4.58
CA GLY A 115 -9.97 2.99 4.59
C GLY A 115 -10.69 3.63 3.40
N MET A 116 -10.77 4.95 3.38
CA MET A 116 -11.28 5.65 2.20
C MET A 116 -10.18 5.68 1.14
N THR A 117 -10.46 5.19 -0.07
CA THR A 117 -9.52 5.18 -1.20
C THR A 117 -10.07 6.07 -2.30
N ILE A 118 -9.23 6.89 -2.92
CA ILE A 118 -9.63 7.70 -4.09
C ILE A 118 -9.49 6.81 -5.32
N MET A 119 -10.60 6.58 -6.02
CA MET A 119 -10.65 5.79 -7.27
C MET A 119 -11.20 6.65 -8.39
N LYS A 120 -10.79 6.36 -9.63
CA LYS A 120 -11.36 6.98 -10.82
C LYS A 120 -12.69 6.29 -11.17
N ASN A 121 -13.76 7.07 -11.35
CA ASN A 121 -15.04 6.56 -11.84
C ASN A 121 -15.00 6.34 -13.37
N GLN A 122 -16.11 5.92 -13.97
CA GLN A 122 -16.22 5.71 -15.43
C GLN A 122 -16.06 7.01 -16.25
N GLN A 123 -16.21 8.15 -15.59
CA GLN A 123 -16.03 9.49 -16.14
C GLN A 123 -14.63 10.05 -15.86
N ASP A 124 -13.71 9.21 -15.38
CA ASP A 124 -12.31 9.53 -15.03
C ASP A 124 -12.14 10.55 -13.89
N GLU A 125 -13.20 10.82 -13.14
CA GLU A 125 -13.20 11.69 -11.97
C GLU A 125 -12.72 10.96 -10.70
N LEU A 126 -11.96 11.67 -9.86
CA LEU A 126 -11.43 11.14 -8.60
C LEU A 126 -12.50 11.16 -7.50
N VAL A 127 -13.12 10.01 -7.25
CA VAL A 127 -14.16 9.84 -6.23
C VAL A 127 -13.59 9.11 -5.01
N PRO A 128 -13.81 9.61 -3.78
CA PRO A 128 -13.46 8.88 -2.57
C PRO A 128 -14.47 7.74 -2.42
N THR A 129 -14.01 6.51 -2.65
CA THR A 129 -14.82 5.31 -2.57
C THR A 129 -14.43 4.53 -1.32
N ARG A 130 -15.42 4.35 -0.45
CA ARG A 130 -15.32 3.36 0.62
C ARG A 130 -15.70 2.01 0.03
N ILE A 131 -14.71 1.15 -0.18
CA ILE A 131 -14.97 -0.23 -0.55
C ILE A 131 -15.61 -0.90 0.67
N GLN A 132 -16.93 -1.15 0.65
CA GLN A 132 -17.53 -2.01 1.66
C GLN A 132 -17.00 -3.42 1.42
N ASN A 133 -16.19 -3.90 2.35
CA ASN A 133 -15.85 -5.30 2.43
C ASN A 133 -17.08 -6.00 3.02
N SER A 134 -18.07 -6.31 2.17
CA SER A 134 -19.22 -7.14 2.53
C SER A 134 -18.75 -8.60 2.65
N TRP A 135 -18.06 -8.87 3.76
CA TRP A 135 -17.66 -10.20 4.17
C TRP A 135 -18.14 -10.42 5.61
N GLN A 136 -19.47 -10.39 5.75
CA GLN A 136 -20.29 -11.13 6.71
C GLN A 136 -21.56 -11.58 6.00
#